data_AF-A0A2W4JF83-F1
#
_entry.id   AF-A0A2W4JF83-F1
#
_cell.length_a   1.000
_cell.length_b   1.000
_cell.length_c   1.000
_cell.angle_alpha   90.00
_cell.angle_beta   90.00
_cell.angle_gamma   90.00
#
_symmetry.space_group_name_H-M   'P 1'
#
loop_
_entity.id
_entity.type
_entity.pdbx_description
1 polymer ?
#
loop_
_entity_poly.entity_id
_entity_poly.type
_entity_poly.pdbx_seq_one_letter_code
_entity_poly.pdbx_strand_id
1 'polypeptide(L)'
;MDFQLTEEQREFRAALRTFVDREIIPVAREWEQSGRYPTEIVKGMADMGLFGITIPEEYGGLGFDPGSFALGFEENSRGGCGNTGFLV
;
A
#
# COMPACT_ATOMS: atom_id res chain seq x y z
N MET A 1 -8.71 -14.19 -21.12
CA MET A 1 -8.27 -13.20 -20.13
C MET A 1 -6.97 -13.71 -19.56
N ASP A 2 -5.91 -12.92 -19.68
CA ASP A 2 -4.64 -13.21 -19.03
C ASP A 2 -4.66 -12.54 -17.66
N PHE A 3 -4.44 -13.32 -16.60
CA PHE A 3 -4.46 -12.88 -15.20
C PHE A 3 -3.05 -12.95 -14.59
N GLN A 4 -2.03 -13.18 -15.41
CA GLN A 4 -0.64 -13.17 -14.96
C GLN A 4 -0.22 -11.74 -14.65
N LEU A 5 0.38 -11.54 -13.47
CA LEU A 5 0.98 -10.27 -13.09
C LEU A 5 2.23 -10.02 -13.93
N THR A 6 2.41 -8.78 -14.36
CA THR A 6 3.68 -8.33 -14.95
C THR A 6 4.80 -8.46 -13.91
N GLU A 7 6.06 -8.50 -14.36
CA GLU A 7 7.20 -8.58 -13.43
C GLU A 7 7.23 -7.37 -12.49
N GLU A 8 6.93 -6.19 -13.03
CA GLU A 8 6.86 -4.94 -12.26
C GLU A 8 5.75 -4.97 -11.19
N GLN A 9 4.55 -5.48 -11.54
CA GLN A 9 3.47 -5.69 -10.58
C GLN A 9 3.85 -6.68 -9.47
N ARG A 10 4.63 -7.71 -9.82
CA ARG A 10 5.09 -8.73 -8.87
C ARG A 10 6.13 -8.16 -7.90
N GLU A 11 7.07 -7.38 -8.40
CA GLU A 11 8.07 -6.68 -7.58
C GLU A 11 7.40 -5.66 -6.66
N PHE A 12 6.48 -4.86 -7.18
CA PHE A 12 5.68 -3.91 -6.41
C PHE A 12 4.91 -4.61 -5.28
N ARG A 13 4.21 -5.70 -5.61
CA ARG A 13 3.51 -6.51 -4.61
C ARG A 13 4.47 -7.06 -3.54
N ALA A 14 5.65 -7.55 -3.92
CA ALA A 14 6.62 -8.08 -2.97
C ALA A 14 7.17 -7.00 -2.02
N ALA A 15 7.42 -5.79 -2.53
CA ALA A 15 7.84 -4.65 -1.73
C ALA A 15 6.75 -4.25 -0.72
N LEU A 16 5.50 -4.13 -1.17
CA LEU A 16 4.36 -3.84 -0.29
C LEU A 16 4.16 -4.91 0.77
N ARG A 17 4.24 -6.17 0.38
CA ARG A 17 4.12 -7.30 1.30
C ARG A 17 5.14 -7.21 2.42
N THR A 18 6.39 -6.89 2.08
CA THR A 18 7.48 -6.73 3.03
C THR A 18 7.25 -5.56 3.98
N PHE A 19 6.76 -4.42 3.47
CA PHE A 19 6.41 -3.27 4.29
C PHE A 19 5.27 -3.60 5.25
N VAL A 20 4.19 -4.22 4.75
CA VAL A 20 3.05 -4.64 5.56
C VAL A 20 3.48 -5.59 6.68
N ASP A 21 4.27 -6.61 6.35
CA ASP A 21 4.72 -7.61 7.32
C ASP A 21 5.64 -7.03 8.41
N ARG A 22 6.46 -6.03 8.07
CA ARG A 22 7.45 -5.44 8.99
C ARG A 22 6.94 -4.26 9.79
N GLU A 23 6.18 -3.38 9.15
CA GLU A 23 5.81 -2.08 9.70
C GLU A 23 4.35 -2.02 10.13
N ILE A 24 3.45 -2.80 9.51
CA ILE A 24 2.00 -2.72 9.78
C ILE A 24 1.54 -3.83 10.74
N ILE A 25 1.75 -5.10 10.39
CA ILE A 25 1.28 -6.26 11.17
C ILE A 25 1.65 -6.19 12.67
N PRO A 26 2.91 -5.87 13.07
CA PRO A 26 3.28 -5.90 14.48
C PRO A 26 2.59 -4.82 15.32
N VAL A 27 2.26 -3.68 14.72
CA VAL A 27 1.70 -2.51 15.43
C VAL A 27 0.20 -2.34 15.20
N ALA A 28 -0.38 -2.99 14.19
CA ALA A 28 -1.78 -2.84 13.78
C ALA A 28 -2.75 -3.03 14.96
N ARG A 29 -2.54 -4.07 15.77
CA ARG A 29 -3.42 -4.38 16.91
C ARG A 29 -3.33 -3.35 18.03
N GLU A 30 -2.14 -2.84 18.31
CA GLU A 30 -1.92 -1.81 19.34
C GLU A 30 -2.56 -0.49 18.91
N TRP A 31 -2.37 -0.13 17.64
CA TRP A 31 -2.82 1.14 17.11
C TRP A 31 -4.35 1.20 16.96
N GLU A 32 -4.97 0.11 16.53
CA GLU A 32 -6.43 -0.03 16.53
C GLU A 32 -7.01 0.14 17.94
N GLN A 33 -6.42 -0.51 18.95
CA GLN A 33 -6.88 -0.40 20.35
C GLN A 33 -6.66 0.99 20.94
N SER A 34 -5.56 1.66 20.58
CA SER A 34 -5.25 3.00 21.05
C SER A 34 -6.07 4.10 20.36
N GLY A 35 -6.73 3.79 19.23
CA GLY A 35 -7.39 4.79 18.38
C GLY A 35 -6.42 5.83 17.80
N ARG A 36 -5.11 5.55 17.82
CA ARG A 36 -4.07 6.48 17.35
C ARG A 36 -4.03 6.49 15.84
N TYR A 37 -3.96 7.69 15.27
CA TYR A 37 -3.73 7.86 13.84
C TYR A 37 -2.29 7.43 13.46
N PRO A 38 -2.12 6.49 12.52
CA PRO A 38 -0.84 5.85 12.20
C PRO A 38 0.02 6.72 11.27
N THR A 39 0.43 7.89 11.75
CA THR A 39 1.16 8.91 10.95
C THR A 39 2.44 8.34 10.33
N GLU A 40 3.16 7.50 11.06
CA GLU A 40 4.40 6.89 10.64
C GLU A 40 4.21 5.90 9.49
N ILE A 41 3.18 5.05 9.55
CA ILE A 41 2.82 4.15 8.45
C ILE A 41 2.35 4.96 7.24
N VAL A 42 1.48 5.96 7.44
CA VAL A 42 1.00 6.82 6.35
C VAL A 42 2.17 7.53 5.65
N LYS A 43 3.17 8.01 6.41
CA LYS A 43 4.37 8.59 5.83
C LYS A 43 5.19 7.57 5.05
N GLY A 44 5.42 6.37 5.59
CA GLY A 44 6.10 5.31 4.86
C GLY A 44 5.37 4.91 3.57
N MET A 45 4.04 4.91 3.61
CA MET A 45 3.20 4.67 2.43
C MET A 45 3.31 5.79 1.40
N ALA A 46 3.37 7.05 1.84
CA ALA A 46 3.58 8.20 0.96
C ALA A 46 4.96 8.19 0.32
N ASP A 47 6.01 7.83 1.06
CA ASP A 47 7.38 7.71 0.56
C ASP A 47 7.51 6.58 -0.49
N MET A 48 6.67 5.53 -0.40
CA MET A 48 6.57 4.48 -1.43
C MET A 48 5.69 4.87 -2.63
N GLY A 49 5.07 6.06 -2.63
CA GLY A 49 4.21 6.51 -3.72
C GLY A 49 2.83 5.84 -3.79
N LEU A 50 2.40 5.14 -2.73
CA LEU A 50 1.12 4.42 -2.70
C LEU A 50 -0.10 5.33 -2.96
N PHE A 51 -0.03 6.59 -2.53
CA PHE A 51 -1.09 7.59 -2.78
C PHE A 51 -1.10 8.12 -4.22
N GLY A 52 -0.01 7.94 -4.95
CA GLY A 52 0.18 8.39 -6.33
C GLY A 52 0.27 7.25 -7.34
N ILE A 53 -0.19 6.03 -7.00
CA ILE A 53 -0.07 4.86 -7.88
C ILE A 53 -0.61 5.13 -9.28
N THR A 54 -1.80 5.73 -9.38
CA THR A 54 -2.48 6.00 -10.66
C THR A 54 -2.15 7.38 -11.23
N ILE A 55 -1.35 8.18 -10.53
CA ILE A 55 -0.93 9.50 -11.00
C ILE A 55 0.22 9.30 -11.99
N PRO A 56 0.19 9.93 -13.18
CA PRO A 56 1.29 9.85 -14.13
C PRO A 56 2.62 10.31 -13.52
N GLU A 57 3.74 9.73 -13.94
CA GLU A 57 5.09 10.10 -13.45
C GLU A 57 5.39 11.60 -13.60
N GLU A 58 4.82 12.27 -14.61
CA GLU A 58 4.98 13.72 -14.83
C GLU A 58 4.50 14.58 -13.65
N TYR A 59 3.62 14.04 -12.81
CA TYR A 59 3.08 14.69 -11.61
C TYR A 59 3.65 14.11 -10.30
N GLY A 60 4.68 13.26 -10.38
CA GLY A 60 5.31 12.62 -9.22
C GLY A 60 4.57 11.38 -8.71
N GLY A 61 3.74 10.76 -9.55
CA GLY A 61 3.13 9.45 -9.28
C GLY A 61 3.93 8.28 -9.85
N LEU A 62 3.40 7.07 -9.71
CA LEU A 62 4.04 5.85 -10.20
C LEU A 62 3.56 5.43 -11.60
N GLY A 63 2.56 6.10 -12.17
CA GLY A 63 2.05 5.81 -13.52
C GLY A 63 1.48 4.41 -13.71
N PHE A 64 1.15 3.72 -12.61
CA PHE A 64 0.71 2.33 -12.63
C PHE A 64 -0.76 2.19 -13.06
N ASP A 65 -1.06 1.02 -13.62
CA ASP A 65 -2.39 0.67 -14.08
C ASP A 65 -3.38 0.42 -12.91
N PRO A 66 -4.70 0.48 -13.17
CA PRO A 66 -5.71 0.21 -12.14
C PRO A 66 -5.64 -1.19 -11.51
N GLY A 67 -5.04 -2.18 -12.17
CA GLY A 67 -4.79 -3.52 -11.63
C GLY A 67 -3.68 -3.51 -10.58
N SER A 68 -2.61 -2.76 -10.82
CA SER A 68 -1.55 -2.50 -9.83
C SER A 68 -2.09 -1.80 -8.58
N PHE A 69 -3.05 -0.88 -8.75
CA PHE A 69 -3.78 -0.27 -7.63
C PHE A 69 -4.55 -1.31 -6.80
N ALA A 70 -5.28 -2.21 -7.48
CA ALA A 70 -6.02 -3.28 -6.80
C ALA A 70 -5.10 -4.23 -6.02
N LEU A 71 -3.91 -4.55 -6.55
CA LEU A 71 -2.90 -5.34 -5.84
C LEU A 71 -2.37 -4.63 -4.60
N GLY A 72 -2.13 -3.31 -4.70
CA GLY A 72 -1.71 -2.51 -3.56
C GLY A 72 -2.77 -2.50 -2.45
N PHE A 73 -4.05 -2.42 -2.85
CA PHE A 73 -5.18 -2.47 -1.93
C PHE A 73 -5.31 -3.83 -1.23
N GLU A 74 -5.13 -4.93 -1.95
CA GLU A 74 -5.17 -6.29 -1.38
C GLU A 74 -4.08 -6.48 -0.31
N GLU A 75 -2.84 -6.11 -0.59
CA GLU A 75 -1.74 -6.30 0.34
C GLU A 75 -1.86 -5.39 1.58
N ASN A 76 -2.34 -4.15 1.42
CA ASN A 76 -2.59 -3.27 2.55
C ASN A 76 -3.71 -3.82 3.45
N SER A 77 -4.81 -4.29 2.84
CA SER A 77 -5.93 -4.89 3.57
C SER A 77 -5.51 -6.13 4.38
N ARG A 78 -4.48 -6.87 3.93
CA ARG A 78 -3.90 -8.00 4.67
C ARG A 78 -3.29 -7.59 6.01
N GLY A 79 -2.80 -6.36 6.14
CA GLY A 79 -2.18 -5.84 7.36
C GLY A 79 -3.15 -5.53 8.50
N GLY A 80 -4.47 -5.67 8.29
CA GLY A 80 -5.49 -5.33 9.28
C GLY A 80 -5.85 -3.83 9.32
N CYS A 81 -5.14 -2.98 8.58
CA CYS A 81 -5.41 -1.54 8.47
C CYS A 81 -6.47 -1.21 7.41
N GLY A 82 -7.65 -1.84 7.50
CA GLY A 82 -8.79 -1.50 6.61
C GLY A 82 -9.22 -0.02 6.69
N ASN A 83 -9.00 0.62 7.85
CA ASN A 83 -9.37 2.03 8.07
C ASN A 83 -8.31 3.06 7.63
N THR A 84 -7.10 2.62 7.29
CA THR A 84 -6.00 3.49 6.81
C THR A 84 -5.76 3.29 5.31
N GLY A 85 -6.55 2.45 4.66
CA GLY A 85 -6.34 1.95 3.29
C GLY A 85 -6.20 3.03 2.24
N PHE A 86 -6.87 4.17 2.41
CA PHE A 86 -6.70 5.37 1.59
C PHE A 86 -7.33 6.52 2.38
N LEU A 87 -6.55 7.25 3.17
CA LEU A 87 -7.04 8.53 3.67
C LEU A 87 -6.98 9.53 2.52
N VAL A 88 -8.09 9.54 1.77
CA VAL A 88 -8.60 10.71 1.05
C VAL A 88 -9.17 11.74 2.02
#